data_AF-A0A7V9FL41-F1
#
_entry.id   AF-A0A7V9FL41-F1
#
_cell.length_a   1.000
_cell.length_b   1.000
_cell.length_c   1.000
_cell.angle_alpha   90.00
_cell.angle_beta   90.00
_cell.angle_gamma   90.00
#
_symmetry.space_group_name_H-M   'P 1'
#
loop_
_entity.id
_entity.type
_entity.pdbx_description
1 polymer ?
#
loop_
_entity_poly.entity_id
_entity_poly.type
_entity_poly.pdbx_seq_one_letter_code
_entity_poly.pdbx_strand_id
1 'polypeptide(L)' 'MDALAPETVETLTERELTALTHAASWYASHHAHIISESADDPSAAAVGRRERYVDLHEALWKLGIRRALPDALRR' A
#
# COMPACT_ATOMS: atom_id res chain seq x y z
N MET A 1 -0.70 -4.44 -30.05
CA MET A 1 -0.82 -4.93 -28.68
C MET A 1 -1.63 -3.88 -27.95
N ASP A 2 -2.96 -4.01 -27.97
CA ASP A 2 -3.84 -3.03 -27.31
C ASP A 2 -3.55 -3.08 -25.82
N ALA A 3 -2.95 -2.02 -25.30
CA ALA A 3 -2.89 -1.79 -23.88
C ALA A 3 -4.33 -1.54 -23.43
N LEU A 4 -4.98 -2.58 -22.88
CA LEU A 4 -6.24 -2.40 -22.17
C LEU A 4 -6.02 -1.27 -21.16
N ALA A 5 -6.77 -0.18 -21.30
CA ALA A 5 -6.76 0.88 -20.31
C ALA A 5 -7.02 0.23 -18.94
N PRO A 6 -6.27 0.59 -17.89
CA PRO A 6 -6.46 -0.04 -16.60
C PRO A 6 -7.91 0.16 -16.17
N GLU A 7 -8.60 -0.95 -15.92
CA GLU A 7 -9.91 -0.94 -15.29
C GLU A 7 -9.81 -0.17 -13.97
N THR A 8 -10.64 0.86 -13.82
CA THR A 8 -10.67 1.71 -12.63
C THR A 8 -11.24 0.93 -11.45
N VAL A 9 -10.88 1.27 -10.21
CA VAL A 9 -11.43 0.62 -9.01
C VAL A 9 -12.97 0.58 -9.01
N GLU A 10 -13.62 1.55 -9.66
CA GLU A 10 -15.08 1.64 -9.82
C GLU A 10 -15.70 0.50 -10.64
N THR A 11 -14.93 -0.25 -11.43
CA THR A 11 -15.44 -1.38 -12.23
C THR A 11 -15.36 -2.72 -11.49
N LEU A 12 -14.69 -2.76 -10.33
CA LEU A 12 -14.56 -3.97 -9.54
C LEU A 12 -15.91 -4.37 -8.93
N THR A 13 -16.25 -5.64 -9.01
CA THR A 13 -17.35 -6.20 -8.23
C THR A 13 -17.04 -6.11 -6.73
N GLU A 14 -18.07 -6.16 -5.87
CA GLU A 14 -17.89 -6.17 -4.41
C GLU A 14 -16.94 -7.29 -3.94
N ARG A 15 -16.99 -8.46 -4.61
CA ARG A 15 -16.12 -9.59 -4.30
C ARG A 15 -14.65 -9.32 -4.66
N GLU A 16 -14.40 -8.70 -5.81
CA GLU A 16 -13.05 -8.35 -6.25
C GLU A 16 -12.46 -7.22 -5.40
N LEU A 17 -13.27 -6.22 -5.08
CA LEU A 17 -12.88 -5.14 -4.16
C LEU A 17 -12.53 -5.70 -2.77
N THR A 18 -13.32 -6.67 -2.27
CA THR A 18 -13.05 -7.37 -1.00
C THR A 18 -11.73 -8.16 -1.07
N ALA A 19 -11.49 -8.90 -2.15
CA ALA A 19 -10.25 -9.65 -2.33
C ALA A 19 -9.03 -8.72 -2.41
N LEU A 20 -9.12 -7.62 -3.15
CA LEU A 20 -8.08 -6.60 -3.26
C LEU A 20 -7.78 -5.96 -1.90
N THR A 21 -8.84 -5.64 -1.15
CA THR A 21 -8.76 -5.10 0.22
C THR A 21 -8.01 -6.03 1.16
N HIS A 22 -8.31 -7.33 1.12
CA HIS A 22 -7.64 -8.35 1.92
C HIS A 22 -6.16 -8.49 1.53
N ALA A 23 -5.88 -8.59 0.23
CA ALA A 23 -4.52 -8.71 -0.29
C ALA A 23 -3.67 -7.51 0.12
N ALA A 24 -4.20 -6.29 -0.03
CA ALA A 24 -3.48 -5.08 0.33
C ALA A 24 -3.31 -4.92 1.85
N SER A 25 -4.31 -5.33 2.65
CA SER A 25 -4.18 -5.39 4.12
C SER A 25 -3.08 -6.36 4.56
N TRP A 26 -3.01 -7.54 3.94
CA TRP A 26 -1.98 -8.53 4.21
C TRP A 26 -0.60 -8.00 3.83
N TYR A 27 -0.48 -7.42 2.63
CA TYR A 27 0.76 -6.83 2.14
C TYR A 27 1.25 -5.72 3.07
N ALA A 28 0.37 -4.78 3.43
CA ALA A 28 0.69 -3.67 4.32
C ALA A 28 1.20 -4.15 5.69
N SER A 29 0.57 -5.21 6.24
CA SER A 29 0.97 -5.81 7.51
C SER A 29 2.32 -6.53 7.41
N HIS A 30 2.53 -7.29 6.33
CA HIS A 30 3.79 -8.00 6.11
C HIS A 30 4.97 -7.05 5.88
N HIS A 31 4.76 -5.98 5.10
CA HIS A 31 5.80 -5.02 4.77
C HIS A 31 6.09 -4.01 5.88
N ALA A 32 5.20 -3.84 6.86
CA ALA A 32 5.39 -2.91 7.97
C ALA A 32 6.73 -3.13 8.71
N HIS A 33 7.13 -4.39 8.90
CA HIS A 33 8.39 -4.72 9.56
C HIS A 33 9.60 -4.29 8.72
N ILE A 34 9.64 -4.66 7.44
CA ILE A 34 10.72 -4.32 6.49
C ILE A 34 10.90 -2.80 6.38
N ILE A 35 9.79 -2.07 6.32
CA ILE A 35 9.80 -0.61 6.26
C ILE A 35 10.33 0.00 7.57
N SER A 36 9.99 -0.59 8.71
CA SER A 36 10.47 -0.12 10.02
C SER A 36 11.97 -0.37 10.20
N GLU A 37 12.47 -1.51 9.76
CA GLU A 37 13.91 -1.85 9.83
C GLU A 37 14.78 -0.97 8.93
N SER A 38 14.22 -0.49 7.82
CA SER A 38 14.91 0.37 6.87
C SER A 38 14.58 1.85 7.05
N ALA A 39 13.90 2.25 8.13
CA ALA A 39 13.40 3.61 8.31
C ALA A 39 14.51 4.67 8.27
N ASP A 40 15.65 4.37 8.91
CA ASP A 40 16.81 5.26 9.00
C ASP A 40 17.79 5.10 7.82
N ASP A 41 17.54 4.20 6.87
CA ASP A 41 18.38 4.02 5.68
C ASP A 41 18.14 5.19 4.69
N PRO A 42 19.15 6.03 4.40
CA PRO A 42 19.03 7.15 3.47
C PRO A 42 19.20 6.74 2.01
N SER A 43 19.43 5.45 1.72
CA SER A 43 19.57 4.97 0.34
C SER A 43 18.33 5.30 -0.48
N ALA A 44 18.53 5.69 -1.74
CA ALA A 44 17.43 6.02 -2.65
C ALA A 44 16.43 4.84 -2.79
N ALA A 45 16.92 3.60 -2.68
CA ALA A 45 16.10 2.41 -2.69
C ALA A 45 15.17 2.31 -1.47
N ALA A 46 15.68 2.60 -0.27
CA ALA A 46 14.89 2.59 0.97
C ALA A 46 13.89 3.75 1.00
N VAL A 47 14.30 4.96 0.62
CA VAL A 47 13.41 6.13 0.48
C VAL A 47 12.25 5.82 -0.46
N GLY A 48 12.54 5.38 -1.69
CA GLY A 48 11.48 5.08 -2.66
C GLY A 48 10.57 3.93 -2.23
N ARG A 49 11.07 2.99 -1.40
CA ARG A 49 10.23 1.93 -0.82
C ARG A 49 9.28 2.49 0.25
N ARG A 50 9.74 3.41 1.09
CA ARG A 50 8.90 4.10 2.09
C ARG A 50 7.80 4.92 1.41
N GLU A 51 8.14 5.70 0.39
CA GLU A 51 7.17 6.49 -0.38
C GLU A 51 6.05 5.61 -0.97
N ARG A 52 6.42 4.54 -1.67
CA ARG A 52 5.43 3.59 -2.22
C ARG A 52 4.55 2.95 -1.14
N TYR A 53 5.09 2.71 0.06
CA TYR A 53 4.33 2.17 1.18
C TYR A 53 3.34 3.20 1.74
N VAL A 54 3.74 4.47 1.83
CA VAL A 54 2.84 5.58 2.22
C VAL A 54 1.73 5.74 1.20
N ASP A 55 2.04 5.76 -0.10
CA ASP A 55 1.04 5.85 -1.18
C ASP A 55 0.00 4.71 -1.10
N LEU A 56 0.47 3.48 -0.86
CA LEU A 56 -0.41 2.33 -0.62
C LEU A 56 -1.32 2.57 0.59
N HIS A 57 -0.76 3.05 1.70
CA HIS A 57 -1.51 3.29 2.92
C HIS A 57 -2.60 4.36 2.72
N GLU A 58 -2.29 5.44 2.00
CA GLU A 58 -3.28 6.45 1.62
C GLU A 58 -4.38 5.90 0.72
N ALA A 59 -4.01 5.09 -0.28
CA ALA A 59 -4.98 4.45 -1.17
C ALA A 59 -5.92 3.53 -0.39
N LEU A 60 -5.40 2.72 0.53
CA LEU A 60 -6.21 1.89 1.41
C LEU A 60 -7.16 2.71 2.27
N TRP A 61 -6.70 3.85 2.76
CA TRP A 61 -7.55 4.73 3.57
C TRP A 61 -8.71 5.32 2.77
N LYS A 62 -8.47 5.73 1.52
CA LYS A 62 -9.49 6.20 0.57
C LYS A 62 -10.51 5.10 0.25
N LEU A 63 -10.10 3.83 0.28
CA LEU A 63 -10.98 2.65 0.12
C LEU A 63 -11.70 2.24 1.42
N GLY A 64 -11.59 3.04 2.50
CA GLY A 64 -12.24 2.77 3.78
C GLY A 64 -11.48 1.79 4.69
N ILE A 65 -10.32 1.31 4.26
CA ILE A 65 -9.49 0.35 5.00
C ILE A 65 -8.57 1.13 5.92
N ARG A 66 -9.00 1.28 7.17
CA ARG A 66 -8.23 2.03 8.17
C ARG A 66 -7.20 1.13 8.83
N ARG A 67 -5.94 1.30 8.46
CA ARG A 67 -4.79 0.74 9.17
C ARG A 67 -3.98 1.85 9.82
N ALA A 68 -3.21 1.49 10.82
CA ALA A 68 -2.29 2.42 11.45
C ALA A 68 -0.96 2.34 10.72
N LEU A 69 -0.40 3.49 10.31
CA LEU A 69 0.96 3.56 9.79
C LEU A 69 1.94 3.03 10.84
N PRO A 70 3.02 2.32 10.48
CA PRO A 70 4.07 1.95 11.42
C PRO A 70 4.64 3.19 12.14
N ASP A 71 4.93 3.09 13.43
CA ASP A 71 5.43 4.23 14.23
C ASP A 71 6.71 4.85 13.64
N ALA A 72 7.54 4.02 13.00
CA ALA A 72 8.76 4.44 12.31
C ALA A 72 8.51 5.42 11.14
N LEU A 73 7.28 5.46 10.60
CA LEU A 73 6.87 6.38 9.53
C LEU A 73 5.99 7.54 10.02
N ARG A 74 5.63 7.59 11.31
CA ARG A 74 4.79 8.68 11.86
C ARG A 74 5.58 9.90 12.33
N ARG A 75 6.91 9.86 12.20
CA ARG A 75 7.83 10.89 12.73
C ARG A 75 8.20 11.92 11.68
#